data_AF-A0A9D8GAH5-F1
#
_entry.id   AF-A0A9D8GAH5-F1
#
_cell.length_a   1.000
_cell.length_b   1.000
_cell.length_c   1.000
_cell.angle_alpha   90.00
_cell.angle_beta   90.00
_cell.angle_gamma   90.00
#
_symmetry.space_group_name_H-M   'P 1'
#
loop_
_entity.id
_entity.type
_entity.pdbx_description
1 polymer ?
#
loop_
_entity_poly.entity_id
_entity_poly.type
_entity_poly.pdbx_seq_one_letter_code
_entity_poly.pdbx_strand_id
1 'polypeptide(L)' 'MPGGCDGRKLAGHLRESRPGLRVLFCSGHSPDFAGGWMPEEEEATFLPKPFTPQGILSAVADCLRP' A
#
# COMPACT_ATOMS: atom_id res chain seq x y z
N MET A 1 -1.02 -5.64 11.89
CA MET A 1 -2.30 -5.20 12.49
C MET A 1 -2.53 -5.99 13.77
N PRO A 2 -3.39 -5.54 14.70
CA PRO A 2 -3.85 -6.38 15.79
C PRO A 2 -4.41 -7.71 15.26
N GLY A 3 -4.17 -8.82 15.94
CA GLY A 3 -4.68 -10.14 15.53
C GLY A 3 -3.98 -10.80 14.33
N GLY A 4 -2.75 -10.39 13.99
CA GLY A 4 -1.94 -11.07 12.95
C GLY A 4 -2.39 -10.79 11.51
N CYS A 5 -3.31 -9.84 11.30
CA CYS A 5 -3.72 -9.44 9.96
C CYS A 5 -2.57 -8.70 9.23
N ASP A 6 -2.25 -9.20 8.03
CA ASP A 6 -1.32 -8.60 7.07
C ASP A 6 -2.08 -7.61 6.19
N GLY A 7 -1.53 -6.40 6.02
CA GLY A 7 -2.12 -5.37 5.18
C GLY A 7 -2.38 -5.83 3.74
N ARG A 8 -1.59 -6.78 3.22
CA ARG A 8 -1.77 -7.36 1.88
C ARG A 8 -3.03 -8.20 1.76
N LYS A 9 -3.27 -9.10 2.73
CA LYS A 9 -4.48 -9.94 2.76
C LYS A 9 -5.72 -9.07 2.88
N LEU A 10 -5.66 -8.02 3.70
CA LEU A 10 -6.75 -7.06 3.81
C LEU A 10 -7.02 -6.34 2.48
N ALA A 11 -5.97 -5.84 1.82
CA ALA A 11 -6.11 -5.17 0.52
C ALA A 11 -6.72 -6.09 -0.54
N GLY A 12 -6.26 -7.34 -0.61
CA GLY A 12 -6.82 -8.36 -1.52
C GLY A 12 -8.31 -8.58 -1.29
N HIS A 13 -8.71 -8.90 -0.06
CA HIS A 13 -10.13 -9.09 0.27
C HIS A 13 -11.00 -7.85 -0.02
N LEU A 14 -10.47 -6.64 0.20
CA LEU A 14 -11.21 -5.42 -0.10
C LEU A 14 -11.38 -5.20 -1.61
N ARG A 15 -10.38 -5.57 -2.42
CA ARG A 15 -10.44 -5.48 -3.88
C ARG A 15 -11.41 -6.47 -4.51
N GLU A 16 -11.60 -7.66 -3.92
CA GLU A 16 -12.66 -8.59 -4.35
C GLU A 16 -14.04 -7.91 -4.36
N SER A 17 -14.30 -7.04 -3.39
CA SER A 17 -15.55 -6.26 -3.31
C SER A 17 -15.51 -4.94 -4.10
N ARG A 18 -14.31 -4.43 -4.42
CA ARG A 18 -14.08 -3.11 -5.01
C ARG A 18 -12.84 -3.16 -5.93
N PRO A 19 -12.97 -3.65 -7.17
CA PRO A 19 -11.80 -3.86 -8.05
C PRO A 19 -10.96 -2.59 -8.26
N GLY A 20 -11.59 -1.42 -8.37
CA GLY A 20 -10.89 -0.13 -8.52
C GLY A 20 -10.32 0.49 -7.23
N LEU A 21 -10.27 -0.25 -6.11
CA LEU A 21 -9.77 0.28 -4.85
C LEU A 21 -8.26 0.53 -4.92
N ARG A 22 -7.88 1.80 -4.95
CA ARG A 22 -6.51 2.28 -4.81
C ARG A 22 -6.00 1.99 -3.39
N VAL A 23 -4.78 1.49 -3.26
CA VAL A 23 -4.19 1.07 -1.99
C VAL A 23 -2.79 1.66 -1.84
N LEU A 24 -2.58 2.40 -0.75
CA LEU A 24 -1.29 2.91 -0.32
C LEU A 24 -0.80 2.09 0.89
N PHE A 25 0.28 1.35 0.72
CA PHE A 25 0.88 0.56 1.80
C PHE A 25 1.89 1.38 2.58
N CYS A 26 1.71 1.45 3.91
CA CYS A 26 2.64 2.17 4.79
C CYS A 26 3.38 1.19 5.72
N SER A 27 4.65 0.88 5.45
CA SER A 27 5.45 -0.03 6.30
C SER A 27 6.75 0.62 6.79
N GLY A 28 7.20 0.26 7.99
CA GLY A 28 8.48 0.68 8.54
C GLY A 28 9.33 -0.55 8.83
N HIS A 29 10.58 -0.52 8.36
CA HIS A 29 11.61 -1.54 8.58
C HIS A 29 11.24 -2.96 8.14
N SER A 30 11.36 -3.23 6.83
CA SER A 30 11.77 -4.54 6.30
C SER A 30 12.23 -4.40 4.83
N PRO A 31 13.43 -4.89 4.46
CA PRO A 31 13.93 -4.90 3.08
C PRO A 31 13.13 -5.80 2.12
N ASP A 32 12.22 -6.63 2.64
CA ASP A 32 11.34 -7.54 1.86
C ASP A 32 10.35 -6.83 0.92
N PHE A 33 10.13 -5.52 1.07
CA PHE A 33 9.24 -4.78 0.17
C PHE A 33 9.91 -4.35 -1.15
N ALA A 34 11.25 -4.34 -1.23
CA ALA A 34 11.98 -3.75 -2.35
C ALA A 34 12.20 -4.68 -3.57
N GLY A 35 11.88 -5.98 -3.46
CA GLY A 35 12.49 -7.00 -4.33
C GLY A 35 11.57 -7.82 -5.24
N GLY A 36 10.31 -7.44 -5.48
CA GLY A 36 9.42 -8.19 -6.40
C GLY A 36 8.25 -8.94 -5.75
N TRP A 37 7.75 -8.45 -4.62
CA TRP A 37 6.56 -8.97 -3.92
C TRP A 37 5.27 -8.20 -4.24
N MET A 38 5.31 -7.29 -5.21
CA MET A 38 4.11 -6.62 -5.73
C MET A 38 3.53 -7.51 -6.83
N PRO A 39 2.22 -7.85 -6.79
CA PRO A 39 1.59 -8.42 -7.97
C PRO A 39 1.82 -7.44 -9.13
N GLU A 40 2.38 -7.92 -10.23
CA GLU A 40 2.71 -7.16 -11.44
C GLU A 40 1.50 -6.41 -12.03
N GLU A 41 0.29 -6.71 -11.55
CA GLU A 41 -0.96 -6.35 -12.19
C GLU A 41 -1.54 -5.02 -11.74
N GLU A 42 -1.10 -4.40 -10.64
CA GLU A 42 -1.68 -3.10 -10.25
C GLU A 42 -0.78 -2.28 -9.33
N GLU A 43 -0.60 -1.02 -9.71
CA GLU A 43 0.15 0.09 -9.11
C GLU A 43 -0.01 0.27 -7.58
N ALA A 44 0.39 -0.73 -6.78
CA ALA A 44 0.35 -0.61 -5.33
C ALA A 44 1.42 0.41 -4.89
N THR A 45 0.97 1.60 -4.48
CA THR A 45 1.86 2.65 -3.99
C THR A 45 2.38 2.28 -2.60
N PHE A 46 3.67 2.53 -2.34
CA PHE A 46 4.31 2.25 -1.06
C PHE A 46 4.87 3.53 -0.43
N LEU A 47 4.61 3.72 0.87
CA LEU A 47 5.13 4.84 1.66
C LEU A 47 5.90 4.32 2.88
N PRO A 48 7.24 4.42 2.90
CA PRO A 48 8.04 3.98 4.03
C PRO A 48 7.77 4.84 5.27
N LYS A 49 7.72 4.20 6.45
CA LYS A 49 7.68 4.87 7.76
C LYS A 49 9.10 5.04 8.31
N PRO A 50 9.39 6.14 9.03
CA PRO A 50 8.49 7.28 9.27
C PRO A 50 8.36 8.17 8.03
N PHE A 51 7.20 8.82 7.89
CA PHE A 51 6.93 9.80 6.83
C PHE A 51 6.47 11.14 7.42
N THR A 52 6.68 12.22 6.67
CA THR A 52 6.21 13.56 7.03
C THR A 52 4.73 13.75 6.64
N PRO A 53 4.02 14.74 7.23
CA PRO A 53 2.68 15.11 6.79
C PRO A 53 2.60 15.42 5.28
N GLN A 54 3.61 16.11 4.73
CA GLN A 54 3.71 16.39 3.30
C GLN A 54 3.95 15.11 2.49
N GLY A 55 4.72 14.16 3.02
CA GLY A 55 5.01 12.89 2.37
C GLY A 55 3.75 12.05 2.17
N ILE A 56 2.88 11.95 3.19
CA ILE A 56 1.62 11.22 3.04
C ILE A 56 0.64 11.92 2.09
N LEU A 57 0.60 13.27 2.10
CA LEU A 57 -0.24 14.02 1.16
C LEU A 57 0.18 13.78 -0.30
N SER A 58 1.48 13.82 -0.59
CA SER A 58 1.99 13.52 -1.94
C SER A 58 1.65 12.10 -2.36
N ALA A 59 1.91 11.12 -1.49
CA ALA A 59 1.66 9.72 -1.79
C ALA A 59 0.18 9.42 -2.04
N VAL A 60 -0.73 10.04 -1.28
CA VAL A 60 -2.18 9.93 -1.51
C VAL A 60 -2.57 10.61 -2.83
N ALA A 61 -2.05 11.80 -3.10
CA ALA A 61 -2.33 12.49 -4.35
C ALA A 61 -1.91 11.66 -5.56
N ASP A 62 -0.73 11.06 -5.53
CA ASP A 62 -0.20 10.21 -6.61
C ASP A 62 -1.04 8.93 -6.76
N CYS A 63 -1.45 8.30 -5.66
CA CYS A 63 -2.28 7.10 -5.66
C CYS A 63 -3.70 7.32 -6.25
N LEU A 64 -4.18 8.57 -6.24
CA LEU A 64 -5.50 8.94 -6.74
C LEU A 64 -5.47 9.48 -8.18
N ARG A 65 -4.29 9.63 -8.81
CA ARG A 65 -4.22 10.09 -10.20
C ARG A 65 -4.85 9.05 -11.15
N PRO A 66 -5.47 9.50 -12.25
CA PRO A 66 -6.05 8.62 -13.27
C PRO A 66 -4.98 7.76 -13.94
#